data_AF-A0A1C6H6G6-F1
#
_entry.id   AF-A0A1C6H6G6-F1
#
_cell.length_a   1.000
_cell.length_b   1.000
_cell.length_c   1.000
_cell.angle_alpha   90.00
_cell.angle_beta   90.00
_cell.angle_gamma   90.00
#
_symmetry.space_group_name_H-M   'P 1'
#
loop_
_entity.id
_entity.type
_entity.pdbx_description
1 polymer ?
#
loop_
_entity_poly.entity_id
_entity_poly.type
_entity_poly.pdbx_seq_one_letter_code
_entity_poly.pdbx_strand_id
1 'polypeptide(L)'
;MKLKLMILDKNIITGESNQNDSWERVSNKLEEEYKELQEAIKEGNRKHISEETFDLIQVAIRALVILAKEKYDLTQLNRRHNKKLVNRGWRESKFINIFIK
;
A
#
# COMPACT_ATOMS: atom_id res chain seq x y z
N MET A 1 -6.00 18.89 2.92
CA MET A 1 -4.89 18.08 3.48
C MET A 1 -4.00 17.62 2.34
N LYS A 2 -2.67 17.64 2.52
CA LYS A 2 -1.71 17.10 1.54
C LYS A 2 -0.95 15.95 2.20
N LEU A 3 -1.24 14.72 1.79
CA LEU A 3 -0.55 13.52 2.25
C LEU A 3 0.53 13.13 1.24
N LYS A 4 1.71 12.74 1.74
CA LYS A 4 2.78 12.18 0.92
C LYS A 4 3.13 10.81 1.49
N LEU A 5 3.15 9.79 0.64
CA LEU A 5 3.57 8.45 0.99
C LEU A 5 4.94 8.18 0.36
N MET A 6 5.81 7.48 1.09
CA MET A 6 7.17 7.25 0.65
C MET A 6 7.28 5.96 -0.16
N ILE A 7 8.01 6.04 -1.27
CA ILE A 7 8.58 4.85 -1.89
C ILE A 7 9.95 4.69 -1.24
N LEU A 8 10.07 3.68 -0.37
CA LEU A 8 11.34 3.40 0.33
C LEU A 8 12.34 2.82 -0.68
N ASP A 9 13.63 3.13 -0.50
CA ASP A 9 14.71 2.60 -1.33
C ASP A 9 15.44 1.49 -0.59
N LYS A 10 16.36 1.83 0.32
CA LYS A 10 17.11 0.88 1.17
C LYS A 10 16.97 1.26 2.64
N ASN A 11 16.74 0.27 3.49
CA ASN A 11 16.89 0.37 4.93
C ASN A 11 18.37 0.14 5.28
N ILE A 12 19.02 1.14 5.88
CA ILE A 12 20.45 1.08 6.23
C ILE A 12 20.73 0.19 7.46
N ILE A 13 19.71 -0.08 8.28
CA ILE A 13 19.81 -0.89 9.50
C ILE A 13 19.59 -2.36 9.17
N THR A 14 18.48 -2.68 8.49
CA THR A 14 18.12 -4.07 8.15
C THR A 14 18.79 -4.55 6.85
N GLY A 15 19.29 -3.62 6.03
CA GLY A 15 19.85 -3.92 4.71
C GLY A 15 18.79 -4.23 3.64
N GLU A 16 17.52 -4.22 4.00
CA GLU A 16 16.40 -4.47 3.08
C GLU A 16 16.26 -3.37 2.05
N SER A 17 15.71 -3.69 0.88
CA SER A 17 15.45 -2.69 -0.15
C SER A 17 14.23 -3.05 -0.98
N ASN A 18 13.48 -2.03 -1.41
CA ASN A 18 12.41 -2.23 -2.39
C ASN A 18 12.99 -2.57 -3.79
N GLN A 19 14.28 -2.30 -4.02
CA GLN A 19 14.96 -2.64 -5.28
C GLN A 19 15.20 -4.14 -5.43
N ASN A 20 15.31 -4.89 -4.34
CA ASN A 20 15.48 -6.35 -4.34
C ASN A 20 14.31 -7.08 -3.68
N ASP A 21 13.15 -6.43 -3.61
CA ASP A 21 11.94 -7.03 -3.05
C ASP A 21 11.42 -8.18 -3.92
N SER A 22 10.60 -9.04 -3.32
CA SER A 22 9.99 -10.19 -3.98
C SER A 22 8.53 -10.33 -3.59
N TRP A 23 7.74 -11.00 -4.44
CA TRP A 23 6.33 -11.28 -4.14
C TRP A 23 6.15 -12.11 -2.86
N GLU A 24 7.10 -12.99 -2.54
CA GLU A 24 7.12 -13.74 -1.28
C GLU A 24 7.28 -12.83 -0.06
N ARG A 25 8.26 -11.92 -0.10
CA ARG A 25 8.49 -10.94 0.98
C ARG A 25 7.31 -9.99 1.17
N VAL A 26 6.71 -9.54 0.06
CA VAL A 26 5.50 -8.73 0.09
C VAL A 26 4.34 -9.52 0.69
N SER A 27 4.15 -10.79 0.31
CA SER A 27 3.10 -11.65 0.85
C SER A 27 3.24 -11.85 2.36
N ASN A 28 4.45 -12.13 2.84
CA ASN A 28 4.70 -12.35 4.26
C ASN A 28 4.41 -11.08 5.07
N LYS A 29 4.93 -9.92 4.62
CA LYS A 29 4.68 -8.66 5.33
C LYS A 29 3.22 -8.24 5.23
N LEU A 30 2.53 -8.54 4.13
CA LEU A 30 1.09 -8.26 4.01
C LEU A 30 0.27 -9.03 5.05
N GLU A 31 0.62 -10.29 5.33
CA GLU A 31 -0.03 -11.08 6.38
C GLU A 31 0.25 -10.55 7.79
N GLU A 32 1.49 -10.14 8.05
CA GLU A 32 1.93 -9.54 9.31
C GLU A 32 1.16 -8.25 9.61
N GLU A 33 1.24 -7.25 8.72
CA GLU A 33 0.59 -5.94 8.90
C GLU A 33 -0.94 -6.04 8.99
N TYR A 34 -1.53 -7.00 8.27
CA TYR A 34 -2.96 -7.28 8.39
C TYR A 34 -3.32 -7.76 9.80
N LYS A 35 -2.52 -8.65 10.39
CA LYS A 35 -2.77 -9.17 11.74
C LYS A 35 -2.57 -8.08 12.80
N GLU A 36 -1.53 -7.27 12.68
CA GLU A 36 -1.24 -6.14 13.57
C GLU A 36 -2.38 -5.11 13.53
N LEU A 37 -2.84 -4.72 12.34
CA LEU A 37 -3.99 -3.82 12.21
C LEU A 37 -5.28 -4.42 12.81
N GLN A 38 -5.51 -5.72 12.63
CA GLN A 38 -6.66 -6.40 13.25
C GLN A 38 -6.58 -6.38 14.78
N GLU A 39 -5.39 -6.59 15.35
CA GLU A 39 -5.14 -6.51 16.79
C GLU A 39 -5.38 -5.09 17.32
N ALA A 40 -4.77 -4.08 16.69
CA ALA A 40 -4.95 -2.69 17.04
C ALA A 40 -6.43 -2.25 17.02
N ILE A 41 -7.22 -2.75 16.06
CA ILE A 41 -8.66 -2.51 15.98
C ILE A 41 -9.39 -3.14 17.18
N LYS A 42 -9.05 -4.37 17.56
CA LYS A 42 -9.65 -5.07 18.71
C LYS A 42 -9.34 -4.39 20.03
N GLU A 43 -8.11 -3.88 20.19
CA GLU A 43 -7.68 -3.13 21.37
C GLU A 43 -8.34 -1.74 21.47
N GLY A 44 -8.86 -1.21 20.35
CA GLY A 44 -9.48 0.12 20.29
C GLY A 44 -8.48 1.28 20.37
N ASN A 45 -7.18 1.01 20.27
CA ASN A 45 -6.13 2.02 20.36
C ASN A 45 -5.99 2.79 19.05
N ARG A 46 -6.48 4.03 19.01
CA ARG A 46 -6.50 4.86 17.79
C ARG A 46 -5.12 5.19 17.23
N LYS A 47 -4.08 5.28 18.07
CA LYS A 47 -2.71 5.52 17.60
C LYS A 47 -2.17 4.28 16.91
N HIS A 48 -2.28 3.14 17.57
CA HIS A 48 -1.89 1.83 17.04
C HIS A 48 -2.62 1.55 15.71
N ILE A 49 -3.94 1.75 15.66
CA ILE A 49 -4.71 1.60 14.41
C ILE A 49 -4.14 2.49 13.30
N SER A 50 -3.76 3.73 13.63
CA SER A 50 -3.20 4.65 12.64
C SER A 50 -1.84 4.17 12.14
N GLU A 51 -0.97 3.67 13.02
CA GLU A 51 0.36 3.14 12.69
C GLU A 51 0.21 1.96 11.73
N GLU A 52 -0.50 0.91 12.15
CA GLU A 52 -0.67 -0.31 11.37
C GLU A 52 -1.43 -0.07 10.04
N THR A 53 -2.30 0.95 9.99
CA THR A 53 -2.94 1.35 8.72
C THR A 53 -1.91 1.88 7.73
N PHE A 54 -0.97 2.70 8.19
CA PHE A 54 0.08 3.23 7.31
C PHE A 54 1.09 2.16 6.91
N ASP A 55 1.40 1.22 7.79
CA ASP A 55 2.32 0.13 7.48
C ASP A 55 1.71 -0.85 6.46
N LEU A 56 0.41 -1.18 6.58
CA LEU A 56 -0.31 -1.93 5.55
C LEU A 56 -0.33 -1.19 4.18
N ILE A 57 -0.53 0.14 4.18
CA ILE A 57 -0.43 0.96 2.97
C ILE A 57 1.00 0.90 2.40
N GLN A 58 2.03 0.89 3.24
CA GLN A 58 3.43 0.80 2.81
C GLN A 58 3.72 -0.52 2.10
N VAL A 59 3.14 -1.64 2.54
CA VAL A 59 3.23 -2.93 1.84
C VAL A 59 2.52 -2.89 0.48
N ALA A 60 1.35 -2.24 0.39
CA ALA A 60 0.68 -2.04 -0.90
C ALA A 60 1.52 -1.20 -1.88
N ILE A 61 2.24 -0.18 -1.38
CA ILE A 61 3.19 0.61 -2.19
C ILE A 61 4.33 -0.28 -2.69
N ARG A 62 4.90 -1.16 -1.85
CA ARG A 62 5.94 -2.12 -2.27
C ARG A 62 5.47 -2.98 -3.44
N ALA A 63 4.24 -3.51 -3.39
CA ALA A 63 3.65 -4.26 -4.50
C ALA A 63 3.53 -3.41 -5.79
N LEU A 64 3.08 -2.16 -5.68
CA LEU A 64 3.00 -1.25 -6.84
C LEU A 64 4.38 -0.96 -7.45
N VAL A 65 5.43 -0.85 -6.62
CA VAL A 65 6.80 -0.66 -7.09
C VAL A 65 7.29 -1.89 -7.87
N ILE A 66 7.02 -3.10 -7.39
CA ILE A 66 7.35 -4.33 -8.13
C ILE A 66 6.64 -4.36 -9.48
N LEU A 67 5.32 -4.09 -9.52
CA LEU A 67 4.55 -4.04 -10.77
C LEU A 67 5.10 -2.97 -11.75
N ALA A 68 5.49 -1.81 -11.25
CA ALA A 68 6.11 -0.77 -12.09
C ALA A 68 7.45 -1.24 -12.67
N LYS A 69 8.29 -1.94 -11.89
CA LYS A 69 9.55 -2.54 -12.36
C LYS A 69 9.32 -3.65 -13.40
N GLU A 70 8.24 -4.40 -13.25
CA GLU A 70 7.74 -5.38 -14.22
C GLU A 70 7.08 -4.72 -15.45
N LYS A 71 7.13 -3.38 -15.55
CA LYS A 71 6.63 -2.55 -16.67
C LYS A 71 5.12 -2.56 -16.85
N TYR A 72 4.36 -2.88 -15.79
CA TYR A 72 2.90 -2.71 -15.82
C TYR A 72 2.53 -1.21 -15.78
N ASP A 73 1.53 -0.83 -16.58
CA ASP A 73 0.93 0.51 -16.52
C ASP A 73 -0.01 0.62 -15.32
N LEU A 74 0.50 1.15 -14.21
CA LEU A 74 -0.27 1.38 -12.99
C LEU A 74 -1.47 2.32 -13.20
N THR A 75 -1.38 3.26 -14.15
CA THR A 75 -2.49 4.17 -14.47
C THR A 75 -3.64 3.40 -15.12
N GLN A 76 -3.32 2.53 -16.09
CA GLN A 76 -4.30 1.66 -16.72
C GLN A 76 -4.91 0.67 -15.72
N LEU A 77 -4.09 0.05 -14.85
CA LEU A 77 -4.56 -0.88 -13.82
C LEU A 77 -5.51 -0.18 -12.83
N ASN A 78 -5.18 1.03 -12.38
CA ASN A 78 -6.04 1.83 -11.51
C ASN A 78 -7.38 2.19 -12.18
N ARG A 79 -7.35 2.59 -13.46
CA ARG A 79 -8.58 2.83 -14.24
C ARG A 79 -9.46 1.58 -14.33
N ARG A 80 -8.86 0.41 -14.57
CA ARG A 80 -9.58 -0.88 -14.61
C ARG A 80 -10.22 -1.19 -13.25
N HIS A 81 -9.50 -0.97 -12.16
CA HIS A 81 -10.01 -1.14 -10.81
C HIS A 81 -11.19 -0.20 -10.51
N ASN A 82 -11.06 1.10 -10.79
CA ASN A 82 -12.12 2.08 -10.56
C ASN A 82 -13.37 1.76 -11.39
N LYS A 83 -13.21 1.38 -12.66
CA LYS A 83 -14.35 0.92 -13.49
C LYS A 83 -15.06 -0.28 -12.87
N LYS A 84 -14.31 -1.25 -12.32
CA LYS A 84 -14.87 -2.40 -11.61
C LYS A 84 -15.68 -1.97 -10.37
N LEU A 85 -15.23 -0.97 -9.62
CA LEU A 85 -15.97 -0.45 -8.46
C LEU A 85 -17.27 0.26 -8.88
N VAL A 86 -17.20 1.14 -9.89
CA VAL A 86 -18.39 1.83 -10.43
C VAL A 86 -19.41 0.81 -10.95
N ASN A 87 -18.97 -0.22 -11.66
CA ASN A 87 -19.85 -1.31 -12.12
C ASN A 87 -20.49 -2.12 -10.97
N ARG A 88 -19.95 -2.04 -9.75
CA ARG A 88 -20.52 -2.66 -8.54
C ARG A 88 -21.45 -1.70 -7.79
N GLY A 89 -21.78 -0.54 -8.36
CA GLY A 89 -22.68 0.45 -7.76
C GLY A 89 -22.00 1.45 -6.84
N TRP A 90 -20.67 1.46 -6.75
CA TRP A 90 -19.96 2.48 -5.98
C TRP A 90 -19.99 3.82 -6.71
N ARG A 91 -20.28 4.90 -5.97
CA ARG A 91 -20.12 6.28 -6.42
C ARG A 91 -18.97 6.92 -5.66
N GLU A 92 -18.06 7.55 -6.38
CA GLU A 92 -16.97 8.30 -5.79
C GLU A 92 -17.49 9.55 -5.07
N SER A 93 -16.97 9.81 -3.87
CA SER A 93 -17.24 11.05 -3.15
C SER A 93 -16.08 12.04 -3.29
N LYS A 94 -14.84 11.53 -3.27
CA LYS A 94 -13.58 12.30 -3.34
C LYS A 94 -12.46 11.43 -3.93
N PHE A 95 -11.37 12.06 -4.35
CA PHE A 95 -10.16 11.38 -4.82
C PHE A 95 -8.96 11.66 -3.91
N ILE A 96 -8.12 10.64 -3.73
CA ILE A 96 -6.75 10.81 -3.22
C ILE A 96 -5.82 10.76 -4.44
N ASN A 97 -5.12 11.87 -4.69
CA ASN A 97 -4.15 11.93 -5.77
C ASN A 97 -2.76 11.55 -5.25
N ILE A 98 -2.18 10.48 -5.81
CA ILE A 98 -0.81 10.05 -5.55
C ILE A 98 0.06 10.55 -6.70
N PHE A 99 1.05 11.37 -6.38
CA PHE A 99 2.02 11.87 -7.33
C PHE A 99 3.36 11.19 -7.05
N ILE A 100 3.82 10.37 -7.99
CA ILE A 100 5.17 9.83 -7.97
C ILE A 100 6.07 10.90 -8.60
N LYS A 101 7.05 11.39 -7.84
CA LYS A 101 8.01 12.40 -8.27
C LYS A 101 9.35 11.74 -8.55
#